data_AF-K2HA80-F1
#
_entry.id   AF-K2HA80-F1
#
_cell.length_a   1.000
_cell.length_b   1.000
_cell.length_c   1.000
_cell.angle_alpha   90.00
_cell.angle_beta   90.00
_cell.angle_gamma   90.00
#
_symmetry.space_group_name_H-M   'P 1'
#
loop_
_entity.id
_entity.type
_entity.pdbx_description
1 polymer ?
#
loop_
_entity_poly.entity_id
_entity_poly.type
_entity_poly.pdbx_seq_one_letter_code
_entity_poly.pdbx_strand_id
1 'polypeptide(L)' 'MEDQEKLSNLKLKLAQFAERIDELDPEETDVKDIDELIRMLDELEDRMK' A
#
# COMPACT_ATOMS: atom_id res chain seq x y z
N MET A 1 -3.31 0.67 -23.37
CA MET A 1 -1.87 0.71 -22.97
C MET A 1 -1.70 1.45 -21.66
N GLU A 2 -2.33 2.61 -21.44
CA GLU A 2 -2.27 3.35 -20.16
C GLU A 2 -2.74 2.55 -18.93
N ASP A 3 -3.76 1.70 -19.05
CA ASP A 3 -4.31 1.00 -17.88
C ASP A 3 -3.38 -0.11 -17.34
N GLN A 4 -2.60 -0.75 -18.22
CA GLN A 4 -1.59 -1.72 -17.78
C GLN A 4 -0.40 -1.07 -17.09
N GLU A 5 0.01 0.13 -17.52
CA GLU A 5 1.05 0.89 -16.82
C GLU A 5 0.55 1.41 -15.46
N LYS A 6 -0.70 1.89 -15.37
CA LYS A 6 -1.30 2.28 -14.10
C LYS A 6 -1.39 1.11 -13.12
N LEU A 7 -1.83 -0.06 -13.60
CA LEU A 7 -1.91 -1.27 -12.78
C LEU A 7 -0.52 -1.77 -12.35
N SER A 8 0.48 -1.68 -13.23
CA SER A 8 1.86 -2.08 -12.92
C SER A 8 2.50 -1.13 -11.90
N ASN A 9 2.28 0.17 -12.02
CA ASN A 9 2.71 1.15 -11.04
C ASN A 9 2.03 0.96 -9.69
N LEU A 10 0.74 0.58 -9.68
CA LEU A 10 0.04 0.30 -8.45
C LEU A 10 0.62 -0.95 -7.76
N LYS A 11 0.83 -2.04 -8.51
CA LYS A 11 1.48 -3.24 -7.99
C LYS A 11 2.87 -2.96 -7.42
N LEU A 12 3.65 -2.12 -8.10
CA LEU A 12 4.98 -1.74 -7.62
C LEU A 12 4.90 -0.96 -6.31
N LYS A 13 3.97 0.00 -6.19
CA LYS A 13 3.75 0.74 -4.94
C LYS A 13 3.28 -0.17 -3.81
N LEU A 14 2.40 -1.12 -4.11
CA LEU A 14 1.88 -2.10 -3.14
C LEU A 14 2.99 -3.03 -2.63
N ALA A 15 3.87 -3.48 -3.53
CA ALA A 15 5.03 -4.30 -3.18
C ALA A 15 6.02 -3.54 -2.30
N GLN A 16 6.35 -2.29 -2.65
CA GLN A 16 7.21 -1.42 -1.83
C GLN A 16 6.61 -1.13 -0.45
N PHE A 17 5.29 -1.10 -0.37
CA PHE A 17 4.56 -0.88 0.87
C PHE A 17 4.59 -2.10 1.78
N ALA A 18 4.39 -3.29 1.21
CA ALA A 18 4.53 -4.55 1.93
C ALA A 18 5.95 -4.76 2.46
N GLU A 19 6.97 -4.44 1.65
CA GLU A 19 8.38 -4.45 2.08
C GLU A 19 8.63 -3.50 3.24
N ARG A 20 8.02 -2.30 3.19
CA ARG A 20 8.08 -1.34 4.29
C ARG A 20 7.43 -1.87 5.56
N ILE A 21 6.26 -2.51 5.46
CA ILE A 21 5.58 -3.12 6.61
C ILE A 21 6.42 -4.25 7.22
N ASP A 22 7.12 -5.04 6.41
CA ASP A 22 8.05 -6.07 6.89
C ASP A 22 9.29 -5.45 7.58
N GLU A 23 9.67 -4.23 7.22
CA GLU A 23 10.73 -3.45 7.87
C GLU A 23 10.25 -2.60 9.07
N LEU A 24 8.94 -2.50 9.31
CA LEU A 24 8.40 -1.76 10.46
C LEU A 24 8.73 -2.52 11.74
N ASP A 25 9.57 -1.92 12.59
CA ASP A 25 9.86 -2.45 13.92
C ASP A 25 8.57 -2.34 14.78
N PRO A 26 8.00 -3.47 15.25
CA PRO A 26 6.78 -3.46 16.06
C PRO A 26 6.93 -2.71 17.39
N GLU A 27 8.16 -2.36 17.81
CA GLU A 27 8.40 -1.51 18.99
C GLU A 27 8.28 0.00 18.68
N GLU A 28 8.51 0.44 17.44
CA GLU A 28 8.42 1.86 17.04
C GLU A 28 7.15 2.20 16.25
N THR A 29 6.48 1.20 15.68
CA THR A 29 5.35 1.38 14.79
C THR A 29 4.04 1.20 15.54
N ASP A 30 3.22 2.25 15.61
CA ASP A 30 1.92 2.19 16.29
C ASP A 30 0.89 1.51 15.38
N VAL A 31 -0.06 0.79 15.97
CA VAL A 31 -1.14 0.09 15.25
C VAL A 31 -1.96 1.08 14.40
N LYS A 32 -2.02 2.34 14.84
CA LYS A 32 -2.62 3.44 14.08
C LYS A 32 -1.98 3.69 12.72
N ASP A 33 -0.66 3.56 12.63
CA ASP A 33 0.05 3.78 11.37
C ASP A 33 -0.30 2.67 10.38
N ILE A 34 -0.40 1.42 10.87
CA ILE A 34 -0.86 0.27 10.08
C ILE A 34 -2.31 0.47 9.60
N ASP A 35 -3.20 0.98 10.46
CA ASP A 35 -4.60 1.28 10.10
C ASP A 35 -4.72 2.36 9.01
N GLU A 36 -3.89 3.41 9.04
CA GLU A 36 -3.86 4.41 7.95
C GLU A 36 -3.34 3.79 6.64
N LEU A 37 -2.30 2.97 6.75
CA LEU A 37 -1.67 2.31 5.62
C LEU A 37 -2.67 1.38 4.89
N ILE A 38 -3.45 0.60 5.64
CA ILE A 38 -4.51 -0.25 5.10
C ILE A 38 -5.62 0.60 4.45
N ARG A 39 -6.02 1.70 5.09
CA ARG A 39 -7.08 2.58 4.58
C ARG A 39 -6.69 3.22 3.23
N MET A 40 -5.41 3.56 3.03
CA MET A 40 -4.90 4.05 1.75
C MET A 40 -4.93 2.98 0.64
N LEU A 41 -4.74 1.71 0.99
CA LEU A 41 -4.86 0.59 0.06
C LEU A 41 -6.31 0.36 -0.37
N ASP A 42 -7.25 0.40 0.58
CA ASP A 42 -8.68 0.28 0.31
C ASP A 42 -9.19 1.41 -0.60
N GLU A 43 -8.76 2.66 -0.36
CA GLU A 43 -9.11 3.80 -1.22
C GLU A 43 -8.55 3.66 -2.65
N LEU A 44 -7.36 3.08 -2.79
CA LEU A 44 -6.77 2.80 -4.09
C LEU A 44 -7.51 1.69 -4.82
N GLU A 45 -7.94 0.64 -4.12
CA GLU A 45 -8.76 -0.43 -4.68
C GLU A 45 -10.14 0.07 -5.13
N ASP A 46 -10.80 0.89 -4.31
CA ASP A 46 -12.11 1.46 -4.65
C ASP A 46 -12.04 2.44 -5.83
N ARG A 47 -10.92 3.14 -6.04
CA ARG A 47 -10.70 3.97 -7.24
C ARG A 47 -10.45 3.16 -8.52
N MET A 48 -10.16 1.87 -8.40
CA MET A 48 -9.98 0.95 -9.53
C MET A 48 -11.23 0.13 -9.86
N LYS A 49 -12.26 0.13 -9.00
CA LYS A 49 -13.60 -0.36 -9.33
C LYS A 49 -14.32 0.59 -10.27
#